data_AF-A0A5J4VS84-F1
#
_entry.id   AF-A0A5J4VS84-F1
#
_cell.length_a   1.000
_cell.length_b   1.000
_cell.length_c   1.000
_cell.angle_alpha   90.00
_cell.angle_beta   90.00
_cell.angle_gamma   90.00
#
_symmetry.space_group_name_H-M   'P 1'
#
loop_
_entity.id
_entity.type
_entity.pdbx_description
1 polymer ?
#
loop_
_entity_poly.entity_id
_entity_poly.type
_entity_poly.pdbx_seq_one_letter_code
_entity_poly.pdbx_strand_id
1 'polypeptide(L)'
;MSKFVNYIVKKFVIYFLKDFIGKYCSNFDENALNIGLSGKFELVGLKIRSDALHDIHQGIDIIDGFIGKVGINVNSSKIQSEPIYITLEDITIVCSLKDLSNSPEAIKKKLIDYNLSKYKALEKAEQKKAEQYANSLINNEKKGNESKEAQQLYQRLLTKLIINSQICIKNIHIRYEDNTNKKHPVVIGVFLASLNAHSTDSNFTPAVNTQGNIAYKIVELNNFSAYYSSSSLAQFTQSDKESEKECQIVRNKENQKTKAHLLMIELISQQIDGNSENIMYNQKEKNKEIKEKFPALQVKSGNNEEQGDNNFAHQKVEEK
;
A
#
# COMPACT_ATOMS: atom_id res chain seq x y z
N MET A 1 -20.97 -0.72 -26.56
CA MET A 1 -19.87 -1.43 -25.87
C MET A 1 -19.06 -0.50 -24.94
N SER A 2 -18.54 0.65 -25.41
CA SER A 2 -17.75 1.60 -24.58
C SER A 2 -18.44 2.09 -23.29
N LYS A 3 -19.72 2.48 -23.34
CA LYS A 3 -20.48 2.90 -22.14
C LYS A 3 -20.58 1.81 -21.05
N PHE A 4 -20.70 0.55 -21.46
CA PHE A 4 -20.79 -0.59 -20.54
C PHE A 4 -19.44 -0.90 -19.89
N VAL A 5 -18.35 -0.86 -20.67
CA VAL A 5 -16.98 -1.01 -20.15
C VAL A 5 -16.65 0.11 -19.17
N ASN A 6 -16.94 1.36 -19.52
CA ASN A 6 -16.73 2.51 -18.64
C ASN A 6 -17.51 2.38 -17.33
N TYR A 7 -18.74 1.85 -17.38
CA TYR A 7 -19.54 1.59 -16.18
C TYR A 7 -18.90 0.56 -15.25
N ILE A 8 -18.40 -0.55 -15.81
CA ILE A 8 -17.73 -1.60 -15.02
C ILE A 8 -16.43 -1.09 -14.41
N VAL A 9 -15.61 -0.40 -15.20
CA VAL A 9 -14.36 0.21 -14.72
C VAL A 9 -14.66 1.20 -13.59
N LYS A 10 -15.66 2.07 -13.77
CA LYS A 10 -16.11 3.00 -12.72
C LYS A 10 -16.48 2.22 -11.45
N LYS A 11 -17.30 1.16 -11.55
CA LYS A 11 -17.66 0.34 -10.39
C LYS A 11 -16.46 -0.31 -9.70
N PHE A 12 -15.51 -0.84 -10.46
CA PHE A 12 -14.29 -1.42 -9.92
C PHE A 12 -13.47 -0.40 -9.12
N VAL A 13 -13.29 0.81 -9.68
CA VAL A 13 -12.58 1.90 -9.02
C VAL A 13 -13.30 2.34 -7.73
N ILE A 14 -14.63 2.50 -7.79
CA ILE A 14 -15.44 2.84 -6.60
C ILE A 14 -15.28 1.77 -5.52
N TYR A 15 -15.41 0.49 -5.90
CA TYR A 15 -15.27 -0.64 -4.98
C TYR A 15 -13.89 -0.65 -4.32
N PHE A 16 -12.82 -0.55 -5.12
CA PHE A 16 -11.46 -0.50 -4.59
C PHE A 16 -11.27 0.68 -3.63
N LEU A 17 -11.74 1.87 -3.98
CA LEU A 17 -11.53 3.04 -3.13
C LEU A 17 -12.35 2.99 -1.84
N LYS A 18 -13.63 2.61 -1.92
CA LYS A 18 -14.50 2.60 -0.75
C LYS A 18 -14.26 1.40 0.15
N ASP A 19 -14.26 0.20 -0.42
CA ASP A 19 -14.24 -1.05 0.36
C ASP A 19 -12.82 -1.49 0.71
N PHE A 20 -11.81 -1.09 -0.07
CA PHE A 20 -10.41 -1.35 0.26
C PHE A 20 -9.79 -0.16 0.99
N ILE A 21 -9.65 1.01 0.35
CA ILE A 21 -8.97 2.16 0.97
C ILE A 21 -9.80 2.77 2.12
N GLY A 22 -11.10 2.98 1.91
CA GLY A 22 -12.01 3.57 2.90
C GLY A 22 -12.18 2.74 4.16
N LYS A 23 -11.96 1.42 4.10
CA LYS A 23 -11.94 0.56 5.29
C LYS A 23 -10.82 0.93 6.26
N TYR A 24 -9.65 1.32 5.72
CA TYR A 24 -8.43 1.56 6.51
C TYR A 24 -8.15 3.04 6.79
N CYS A 25 -8.83 3.97 6.09
CA CYS A 25 -8.60 5.41 6.24
C CYS A 25 -9.77 6.12 6.96
N SER A 26 -9.46 7.09 7.81
CA SER A 26 -10.43 7.80 8.66
C SER A 26 -11.04 9.04 7.99
N ASN A 27 -10.30 9.69 7.11
CA ASN A 27 -10.69 10.91 6.39
C ASN A 27 -11.01 10.65 4.91
N PHE A 28 -11.42 9.43 4.58
CA PHE A 28 -11.86 9.08 3.24
C PHE A 28 -13.21 9.76 2.93
N ASP A 29 -13.21 10.70 1.99
CA ASP A 29 -14.44 11.35 1.54
C ASP A 29 -15.01 10.63 0.31
N GLU A 30 -16.14 9.94 0.51
CA GLU A 30 -16.87 9.26 -0.57
C GLU A 30 -17.36 10.24 -1.65
N ASN A 31 -17.59 11.52 -1.31
CA ASN A 31 -18.06 12.53 -2.24
C ASN A 31 -16.94 13.12 -3.10
N ALA A 32 -15.67 13.00 -2.65
CA ALA A 32 -14.50 13.38 -3.44
C ALA A 32 -14.25 12.44 -4.63
N LEU A 33 -15.03 11.36 -4.74
CA LEU A 33 -14.99 10.37 -5.80
C LEU A 33 -15.61 10.87 -7.12
N ASN A 34 -15.26 12.08 -7.55
CA ASN A 34 -15.54 12.55 -8.90
C ASN A 34 -14.56 11.89 -9.86
N ILE A 35 -14.87 10.65 -10.26
CA ILE A 35 -14.15 9.93 -11.31
C ILE A 35 -14.32 10.73 -12.59
N GLY A 36 -13.31 11.54 -12.92
CA GLY A 36 -13.24 12.24 -14.19
C GLY A 36 -13.37 11.24 -15.33
N LEU A 37 -14.02 11.66 -16.42
CA LEU A 37 -14.20 10.87 -17.64
C LEU A 37 -12.86 10.36 -18.24
N SER A 38 -11.73 10.91 -17.78
CA SER A 38 -10.36 10.65 -18.23
C SER A 38 -9.70 9.41 -17.62
N GLY A 39 -10.32 8.72 -16.65
CA GLY A 39 -9.80 7.47 -16.11
C GLY A 39 -8.59 7.60 -15.18
N LYS A 40 -8.21 8.82 -14.80
CA LYS A 40 -7.21 9.08 -13.75
C LYS A 40 -7.90 9.55 -12.48
N PHE A 41 -7.49 8.99 -11.35
CA PHE A 41 -8.00 9.31 -10.02
C PHE A 41 -6.86 9.43 -9.03
N GLU A 42 -6.92 10.43 -8.16
CA GLU A 42 -5.90 10.65 -7.12
C GLU A 42 -6.57 11.10 -5.82
N LEU A 43 -6.17 10.47 -4.71
CA LEU A 43 -6.42 10.94 -3.35
C LEU A 43 -5.08 11.28 -2.73
N VAL A 44 -5.06 12.35 -1.94
CA VAL A 44 -3.86 12.84 -1.27
C VAL A 44 -4.18 13.05 0.20
N GLY A 45 -3.20 12.70 1.04
CA GLY A 45 -3.24 12.96 2.47
C GLY A 45 -4.30 12.16 3.22
N LEU A 46 -4.26 10.82 3.08
CA LEU A 46 -5.16 9.93 3.80
C LEU A 46 -4.57 9.57 5.16
N LYS A 47 -5.38 9.68 6.20
CA LYS A 47 -5.04 9.30 7.57
C LYS A 47 -5.51 7.88 7.85
N ILE A 48 -4.58 7.01 8.20
CA ILE A 48 -4.87 5.61 8.53
C ILE A 48 -5.55 5.55 9.90
N ARG A 49 -6.57 4.70 10.02
CA ARG A 49 -7.30 4.49 11.28
C ARG A 49 -6.43 3.78 12.30
N SER A 50 -6.68 4.07 13.58
CA SER A 50 -5.98 3.43 14.70
C SER A 50 -6.17 1.91 14.74
N ASP A 51 -7.29 1.41 14.23
CA ASP A 51 -7.67 -0.01 14.21
C ASP A 51 -7.39 -0.70 12.87
N ALA A 52 -6.74 -0.04 11.91
CA ALA A 52 -6.55 -0.58 10.56
C ALA A 52 -5.74 -1.90 10.52
N LEU A 53 -4.91 -2.18 11.54
CA LEU A 53 -4.17 -3.44 11.66
C LEU A 53 -4.92 -4.54 12.42
N HIS A 54 -6.13 -4.31 12.94
CA HIS A 54 -6.85 -5.30 13.77
C HIS A 54 -7.30 -6.54 13.00
N ASP A 55 -7.46 -6.43 11.68
CA ASP A 55 -7.71 -7.57 10.80
C ASP A 55 -6.52 -8.57 10.81
N ILE A 56 -5.31 -8.04 11.00
CA ILE A 56 -4.06 -8.81 11.02
C ILE A 56 -3.73 -9.20 12.46
N HIS A 57 -3.75 -8.24 13.39
CA HIS A 57 -3.42 -8.43 14.79
C HIS A 57 -4.10 -7.38 15.69
N GLN A 58 -5.09 -7.81 16.49
CA GLN A 58 -5.88 -6.92 17.35
C GLN A 58 -5.12 -6.30 18.53
N GLY A 59 -3.95 -6.86 18.88
CA GLY A 59 -3.10 -6.35 19.95
C GLY A 59 -2.22 -5.18 19.53
N ILE A 60 -2.25 -4.76 18.27
CA ILE A 60 -1.46 -3.65 17.74
C ILE A 60 -2.42 -2.52 17.36
N ASP A 61 -2.22 -1.36 17.95
CA ASP A 61 -2.91 -0.13 17.58
C ASP A 61 -1.97 0.75 16.77
N ILE A 62 -2.52 1.43 15.75
CA ILE A 62 -1.80 2.47 15.02
C ILE A 62 -1.88 3.77 15.84
N ILE A 63 -0.70 4.24 16.24
CA ILE A 63 -0.47 5.47 16.97
C ILE A 63 -0.66 6.67 16.05
N ASP A 64 -0.05 6.59 14.87
CA ASP A 64 -0.10 7.58 13.80
C ASP A 64 0.10 6.86 12.46
N GLY A 65 -0.59 7.29 11.41
CA GLY A 65 -0.51 6.61 10.13
C GLY A 65 -1.04 7.47 8.99
N PHE A 66 -0.31 7.44 7.89
CA PHE A 66 -0.48 8.36 6.78
C PHE A 66 -0.20 7.67 5.45
N ILE A 67 -0.97 8.04 4.43
CA ILE A 67 -0.71 7.73 3.03
C ILE A 67 -0.67 9.05 2.28
N GLY A 68 0.49 9.38 1.73
CA GLY A 68 0.69 10.62 0.98
C GLY A 68 -0.20 10.69 -0.24
N LYS A 69 -0.21 9.64 -1.06
CA LYS A 69 -0.99 9.61 -2.29
C LYS A 69 -1.50 8.20 -2.63
N VAL A 70 -2.74 8.13 -3.10
CA VAL A 70 -3.31 6.95 -3.76
C VAL A 70 -3.73 7.36 -5.18
N GLY A 71 -3.08 6.80 -6.18
CA GLY A 71 -3.36 7.03 -7.60
C GLY A 71 -3.95 5.79 -8.26
N ILE A 72 -4.96 5.98 -9.10
CA ILE A 72 -5.44 4.95 -10.03
C ILE A 72 -5.44 5.54 -11.42
N ASN A 73 -4.76 4.89 -12.35
CA ASN A 73 -4.74 5.27 -13.75
C ASN A 73 -5.31 4.12 -14.59
N VAL A 74 -6.34 4.44 -15.36
CA VAL A 74 -7.08 3.49 -16.17
C VAL A 74 -7.37 4.09 -17.54
N ASN A 75 -6.97 3.39 -18.60
CA ASN A 75 -7.36 3.75 -19.95
C ASN A 75 -8.59 2.94 -20.36
N SER A 76 -9.79 3.49 -20.13
CA SER A 76 -11.02 2.73 -20.35
C SER A 76 -11.26 2.36 -21.83
N SER A 77 -10.69 3.13 -22.77
CA SER A 77 -10.72 2.81 -24.20
C SER A 77 -9.81 1.65 -24.57
N LYS A 78 -8.77 1.37 -23.77
CA LYS A 78 -7.78 0.31 -24.02
C LYS A 78 -7.70 -0.71 -22.89
N ILE A 79 -8.77 -0.90 -22.12
CA ILE A 79 -8.79 -1.79 -20.95
C ILE A 79 -8.45 -3.26 -21.26
N GLN A 80 -8.56 -3.66 -22.54
CA GLN A 80 -8.22 -5.00 -23.02
C GLN A 80 -6.75 -5.15 -23.42
N SER A 81 -5.99 -4.07 -23.54
CA SER A 81 -4.60 -4.10 -23.99
C SER A 81 -3.66 -3.37 -23.02
N GLU A 82 -4.16 -2.40 -22.25
CA GLU A 82 -3.43 -1.65 -21.23
C GLU A 82 -3.91 -2.04 -19.82
N PRO A 83 -2.98 -2.20 -18.86
CA PRO A 83 -3.30 -2.56 -17.49
C PRO A 83 -3.88 -1.38 -16.70
N ILE A 84 -4.49 -1.70 -15.55
CA ILE A 84 -4.84 -0.67 -14.55
C ILE A 84 -3.62 -0.46 -13.66
N TYR A 85 -3.15 0.77 -13.56
CA TYR A 85 -2.06 1.10 -12.64
C TYR A 85 -2.62 1.65 -11.34
N ILE A 86 -2.29 0.99 -10.23
CA ILE A 86 -2.62 1.43 -8.88
C ILE A 86 -1.32 1.82 -8.20
N THR A 87 -1.24 3.06 -7.74
CA THR A 87 -0.06 3.62 -7.07
C THR A 87 -0.42 4.05 -5.66
N LEU A 88 0.41 3.66 -4.70
CA LEU A 88 0.36 4.20 -3.35
C LEU A 88 1.74 4.79 -3.06
N GLU A 89 1.81 6.02 -2.56
CA GLU A 89 3.07 6.70 -2.30
C GLU A 89 3.08 7.27 -0.88
N ASP A 90 4.25 7.21 -0.26
CA ASP A 90 4.53 7.71 1.09
C ASP A 90 3.59 7.09 2.14
N ILE A 91 3.69 5.77 2.32
CA ILE A 91 2.95 5.07 3.38
C ILE A 91 3.80 5.07 4.63
N THR A 92 3.27 5.62 5.71
CA THR A 92 3.91 5.63 7.01
C THR A 92 2.95 5.11 8.06
N ILE A 93 3.42 4.17 8.88
CA ILE A 93 2.64 3.60 9.98
C ILE A 93 3.52 3.58 11.22
N VAL A 94 3.08 4.24 12.28
CA VAL A 94 3.63 4.08 13.63
C VAL A 94 2.62 3.30 14.45
N CYS A 95 3.02 2.17 15.00
CA CYS A 95 2.15 1.29 15.78
C CYS A 95 2.80 0.89 17.09
N SER A 96 1.98 0.51 18.06
CA SER A 96 2.43 -0.04 19.34
C SER A 96 1.54 -1.16 19.78
N LEU A 97 2.00 -1.92 20.78
CA LEU A 97 1.09 -2.76 21.52
C LEU A 97 0.00 -1.91 22.17
N LYS A 98 -1.22 -2.42 22.11
CA LYS A 98 -2.35 -1.89 22.85
C LYS A 98 -2.04 -2.00 24.33
N ASP A 99 -2.26 -0.92 25.09
CA ASP A 99 -2.15 -0.94 26.55
C ASP A 99 -3.17 -1.96 27.11
N LEU A 100 -2.66 -3.16 27.36
CA LEU A 100 -3.37 -4.23 28.01
C LEU A 100 -3.02 -4.08 29.49
N SER A 101 -4.03 -3.94 30.34
CA SER A 101 -3.81 -4.09 31.78
C SER A 101 -3.07 -5.41 32.00
N ASN A 102 -1.88 -5.35 32.61
CA ASN A 102 -0.98 -6.50 32.79
C ASN A 102 -1.53 -7.64 33.69
N SER A 103 -2.83 -7.65 34.00
CA SER A 103 -3.45 -8.76 34.70
C SER A 103 -3.61 -9.97 33.76
N PRO A 104 -3.08 -11.15 34.11
CA PRO A 104 -3.26 -12.38 33.34
C PRO A 104 -4.73 -12.72 33.04
N GLU A 105 -5.63 -12.35 33.96
CA GLU A 105 -7.07 -12.57 33.82
C GLU A 105 -7.69 -11.67 32.76
N ALA A 106 -7.24 -10.42 32.65
CA ALA A 106 -7.71 -9.48 31.63
C ALA A 106 -7.24 -9.89 30.23
N ILE A 107 -6.02 -10.43 30.12
CA ILE A 107 -5.49 -10.98 28.86
C ILE A 107 -6.29 -12.21 28.44
N LYS A 108 -6.54 -13.15 29.38
CA LYS A 108 -7.32 -14.37 29.10
C LYS A 108 -8.77 -14.05 28.71
N LYS A 109 -9.41 -13.10 29.41
CA LYS A 109 -10.77 -12.64 29.09
C LYS A 109 -10.83 -12.02 27.69
N LYS A 110 -9.89 -11.15 27.34
CA LYS A 110 -9.81 -10.55 26.00
C LYS A 110 -9.50 -11.56 24.90
N LEU A 111 -8.69 -12.60 25.16
CA LEU A 111 -8.46 -13.68 24.21
C LEU A 111 -9.74 -14.48 23.94
N ILE A 112 -10.54 -14.73 24.99
CA ILE A 112 -11.85 -15.37 24.88
C ILE A 112 -12.81 -14.47 24.08
N ASP A 113 -12.88 -13.18 24.43
CA ASP A 113 -13.70 -12.20 23.71
C ASP A 113 -13.28 -12.07 22.23
N TYR A 114 -11.98 -12.13 21.94
CA TYR A 114 -11.44 -12.18 20.58
C TYR A 114 -11.94 -13.40 19.82
N ASN A 115 -11.72 -14.60 20.36
CA ASN A 115 -12.14 -15.84 19.71
C ASN A 115 -13.66 -15.86 19.49
N LEU A 116 -14.43 -15.36 20.46
CA LEU A 116 -15.89 -15.28 20.37
C LEU A 116 -16.34 -14.26 19.32
N SER A 117 -15.71 -13.08 19.26
CA SER A 117 -16.04 -12.06 18.26
C SER A 117 -15.69 -12.52 16.85
N LYS A 118 -14.55 -13.20 16.68
CA LYS A 118 -14.12 -13.81 15.41
C LYS A 118 -15.09 -14.90 14.97
N TYR A 119 -15.50 -15.76 15.90
CA TYR A 119 -16.52 -16.79 15.63
C TYR A 119 -17.85 -16.18 15.18
N LYS A 120 -18.35 -15.16 15.90
CA LYS A 120 -19.58 -14.43 15.53
C LYS A 120 -19.47 -13.72 14.18
N ALA A 121 -18.29 -13.17 13.86
CA ALA A 121 -18.07 -12.53 12.57
C ALA A 121 -18.06 -13.54 11.42
N LEU A 122 -17.47 -14.72 11.63
CA LEU A 122 -17.51 -15.83 10.68
C LEU A 122 -18.94 -16.32 10.47
N GLU A 123 -19.69 -16.54 11.55
CA GLU A 123 -21.10 -16.97 11.49
C GLU A 123 -21.96 -15.95 10.71
N LYS A 124 -21.81 -14.65 10.99
CA LYS A 124 -22.50 -13.59 10.23
C LYS A 124 -22.08 -13.55 8.76
N ALA A 125 -20.81 -13.80 8.45
CA ALA A 125 -20.33 -13.84 7.08
C ALA A 125 -20.88 -15.05 6.33
N GLU A 126 -20.99 -16.20 6.99
CA GLU A 126 -21.64 -17.40 6.45
C GLU A 126 -23.13 -17.18 6.22
N GLN A 127 -23.84 -16.58 7.18
CA GLN A 127 -25.25 -16.20 7.02
C GLN A 127 -25.45 -15.25 5.85
N LYS A 128 -24.63 -14.19 5.72
CA LYS A 128 -24.68 -13.28 4.56
C LYS A 128 -24.40 -13.99 3.25
N LYS A 129 -23.44 -14.92 3.20
CA LYS A 129 -23.16 -15.72 2.00
C LYS A 129 -24.34 -16.62 1.65
N ALA A 130 -24.96 -17.27 2.65
CA ALA A 130 -26.13 -18.11 2.48
C ALA A 130 -27.35 -17.30 2.00
N GLU A 131 -27.58 -16.12 2.57
CA GLU A 131 -28.62 -15.18 2.14
C GLU A 131 -28.37 -14.66 0.72
N GLN A 132 -27.13 -14.31 0.37
CA GLN A 132 -26.77 -13.91 -0.99
C GLN A 132 -26.96 -15.06 -1.98
N TYR A 133 -26.62 -16.29 -1.60
CA TYR A 133 -26.83 -17.48 -2.41
C TYR A 133 -28.33 -17.76 -2.60
N ALA A 134 -29.13 -17.73 -1.53
CA ALA A 134 -30.59 -17.87 -1.59
C ALA A 134 -31.25 -16.78 -2.44
N ASN A 135 -30.85 -15.51 -2.26
CA ASN A 135 -31.31 -14.40 -3.08
C ASN A 135 -30.85 -14.53 -4.54
N SER A 136 -29.68 -15.12 -4.81
CA SER A 136 -29.22 -15.38 -6.18
C SER A 136 -30.05 -16.48 -6.84
N LEU A 137 -30.43 -17.54 -6.11
CA LEU A 137 -31.31 -18.60 -6.60
C LEU A 137 -32.70 -18.05 -6.96
N ILE A 138 -33.29 -17.25 -6.08
CA ILE A 138 -34.60 -16.62 -6.30
C ILE A 138 -34.57 -15.63 -7.48
N ASN A 139 -33.46 -14.89 -7.66
CA ASN A 139 -33.31 -13.93 -8.76
C ASN A 139 -32.92 -14.58 -10.10
N ASN A 140 -32.35 -15.79 -10.09
CA ASN A 140 -31.98 -16.53 -11.30
C ASN A 140 -33.17 -17.21 -11.98
N GLU A 141 -34.26 -17.48 -11.25
CA GLU A 141 -35.51 -18.02 -11.82
C GLU A 141 -36.36 -16.97 -12.55
N LYS A 142 -36.16 -15.67 -12.27
CA LYS A 142 -36.92 -14.54 -12.88
C LYS A 142 -36.20 -13.85 -14.04
N LYS A 143 -35.02 -14.34 -14.45
CA LYS A 143 -34.09 -13.63 -15.33
C LYS A 143 -33.86 -14.43 -16.63
N GLY A 144 -34.42 -13.93 -17.73
CA GLY A 144 -34.31 -14.53 -19.07
C GLY A 144 -32.86 -14.62 -19.60
N ASN A 145 -32.65 -15.35 -20.69
CA ASN A 145 -31.32 -15.68 -21.24
C ASN A 145 -30.40 -14.46 -21.46
N GLU A 146 -30.92 -13.31 -21.88
CA GLU A 146 -30.15 -12.07 -22.08
C GLU A 146 -29.46 -11.57 -20.79
N SER A 147 -30.05 -11.82 -19.63
CA SER A 147 -29.50 -11.38 -18.35
C SER A 147 -28.36 -12.28 -17.83
N LYS A 148 -28.33 -13.55 -18.25
CA LYS A 148 -27.23 -14.49 -17.94
C LYS A 148 -25.98 -14.13 -18.75
N GLU A 149 -26.13 -13.78 -20.01
CA GLU A 149 -25.02 -13.35 -20.87
C GLU A 149 -24.40 -12.05 -20.36
N ALA A 150 -25.21 -11.05 -20.00
CA ALA A 150 -24.73 -9.81 -19.41
C ALA A 150 -23.96 -10.03 -18.08
N GLN A 151 -24.42 -10.96 -17.24
CA GLN A 151 -23.72 -11.35 -16.02
C GLN A 151 -22.38 -12.05 -16.31
N GLN A 152 -22.33 -12.98 -17.27
CA GLN A 152 -21.09 -13.64 -17.65
C GLN A 152 -20.07 -12.66 -18.24
N LEU A 153 -20.52 -11.72 -19.07
CA LEU A 153 -19.68 -10.64 -19.61
C LEU A 153 -19.15 -9.75 -18.49
N TYR A 154 -19.99 -9.39 -17.51
CA TYR A 154 -19.58 -8.63 -16.34
C TYR A 154 -18.47 -9.36 -15.56
N GLN A 155 -18.65 -10.65 -15.25
CA GLN A 155 -17.66 -11.44 -14.51
C GLN A 155 -16.34 -11.57 -15.26
N ARG A 156 -16.38 -11.86 -16.56
CA ARG A 156 -15.16 -11.94 -17.40
C ARG A 156 -14.40 -10.62 -17.42
N LEU A 157 -15.10 -9.50 -17.53
CA LEU A 157 -14.48 -8.18 -17.49
C LEU A 157 -13.88 -7.89 -16.11
N LEU A 158 -14.62 -8.13 -15.03
CA LEU A 158 -14.14 -7.92 -13.66
C LEU A 158 -12.86 -8.74 -13.37
N THR A 159 -12.87 -10.03 -13.73
CA THR A 159 -11.70 -10.90 -13.60
C THR A 159 -10.50 -10.36 -14.37
N LYS A 160 -10.70 -9.88 -15.61
CA LYS A 160 -9.64 -9.23 -16.40
C LYS A 160 -9.09 -7.97 -15.72
N LEU A 161 -9.94 -7.12 -15.15
CA LEU A 161 -9.50 -5.92 -14.44
C LEU A 161 -8.58 -6.27 -13.25
N ILE A 162 -8.93 -7.32 -12.50
CA ILE A 162 -8.15 -7.78 -11.35
C ILE A 162 -6.81 -8.38 -11.80
N ILE A 163 -6.83 -9.25 -12.81
CA ILE A 163 -5.63 -9.93 -13.34
C ILE A 163 -4.65 -8.92 -13.94
N ASN A 164 -5.15 -7.94 -14.70
CA ASN A 164 -4.34 -6.93 -15.36
C ASN A 164 -3.99 -5.73 -14.46
N SER A 165 -4.40 -5.73 -13.19
CA SER A 165 -3.99 -4.66 -12.28
C SER A 165 -2.51 -4.78 -11.95
N GLN A 166 -1.78 -3.68 -12.11
CA GLN A 166 -0.39 -3.54 -11.69
C GLN A 166 -0.34 -2.59 -10.50
N ILE A 167 0.37 -2.99 -9.45
CA ILE A 167 0.40 -2.26 -8.18
C ILE A 167 1.83 -1.79 -7.95
N CYS A 168 2.00 -0.51 -7.64
CA CYS A 168 3.27 0.08 -7.25
C CYS A 168 3.06 0.82 -5.93
N ILE A 169 3.75 0.40 -4.89
CA ILE A 169 3.73 1.04 -3.59
C ILE A 169 5.13 1.58 -3.33
N LYS A 170 5.25 2.88 -3.07
CA LYS A 170 6.52 3.56 -2.85
C LYS A 170 6.63 4.11 -1.45
N ASN A 171 7.86 4.17 -0.95
CA ASN A 171 8.23 4.78 0.31
C ASN A 171 7.36 4.25 1.46
N ILE A 172 7.42 2.93 1.66
CA ILE A 172 6.71 2.27 2.76
C ILE A 172 7.61 2.31 3.99
N HIS A 173 7.06 2.80 5.09
CA HIS A 173 7.72 2.80 6.37
C HIS A 173 6.77 2.35 7.48
N ILE A 174 7.17 1.32 8.22
CA ILE A 174 6.41 0.79 9.35
C ILE A 174 7.31 0.80 10.56
N ARG A 175 6.87 1.46 11.63
CA ARG A 175 7.59 1.64 12.87
C ARG A 175 6.77 1.10 14.02
N TYR A 176 7.30 0.11 14.69
CA TYR A 176 6.77 -0.43 15.93
C TYR A 176 7.47 0.23 17.12
N GLU A 177 6.68 0.74 18.05
CA GLU A 177 7.12 1.33 19.32
C GLU A 177 6.61 0.50 20.48
N ASP A 178 7.53 0.04 21.32
CA ASP A 178 7.24 -0.64 22.57
C ASP A 178 7.64 0.24 23.75
N ASN A 179 6.62 0.78 24.42
CA ASN A 179 6.79 1.59 25.62
C ASN A 179 6.33 0.83 26.88
N THR A 180 6.15 -0.50 26.81
CA THR A 180 5.73 -1.30 27.96
C THR A 180 6.73 -1.22 29.11
N ASN A 181 8.03 -1.20 28.78
CA ASN A 181 9.09 -0.88 29.72
C ASN A 181 9.49 0.60 29.60
N LYS A 182 8.89 1.46 30.42
CA LYS A 182 9.20 2.91 30.43
C LYS A 182 10.68 3.26 30.64
N LYS A 183 11.47 2.36 31.24
CA LYS A 183 12.92 2.57 31.43
C LYS A 183 13.75 2.22 30.20
N HIS A 184 13.24 1.33 29.35
CA HIS A 184 13.92 0.83 28.16
C HIS A 184 12.92 0.71 27.01
N PRO A 185 12.45 1.83 26.44
CA PRO A 185 11.54 1.78 25.31
C PRO A 185 12.26 1.23 24.08
N VAL A 186 11.57 0.45 23.27
CA VAL A 186 12.16 -0.18 22.08
C VAL A 186 11.45 0.35 20.84
N VAL A 187 12.22 0.72 19.84
CA VAL A 187 11.72 1.10 18.51
C VAL A 187 12.31 0.16 17.49
N ILE A 188 11.45 -0.47 16.70
CA ILE A 188 11.84 -1.28 15.54
C ILE A 188 11.17 -0.64 14.33
N GLY A 189 11.91 -0.44 13.25
CA GLY A 189 11.33 0.04 12.01
C GLY A 189 11.77 -0.78 10.81
N VAL A 190 10.89 -0.85 9.82
CA VAL A 190 11.17 -1.41 8.50
C VAL A 190 10.82 -0.38 7.45
N PHE A 191 11.72 -0.22 6.49
CA PHE A 191 11.55 0.65 5.33
C PHE A 191 11.65 -0.19 4.06
N LEU A 192 10.85 0.17 3.06
CA LEU A 192 10.88 -0.41 1.74
C LEU A 192 10.66 0.71 0.71
N ALA A 193 11.67 0.95 -0.12
CA ALA A 193 11.61 2.03 -1.12
C ALA A 193 10.50 1.78 -2.16
N SER A 194 10.36 0.55 -2.64
CA SER A 194 9.21 0.20 -3.48
C SER A 194 8.83 -1.28 -3.42
N LEU A 195 7.53 -1.56 -3.46
CA LEU A 195 6.95 -2.84 -3.79
C LEU A 195 6.24 -2.71 -5.14
N ASN A 196 6.65 -3.49 -6.14
CA ASN A 196 6.01 -3.51 -7.44
C ASN A 196 5.44 -4.89 -7.72
N ALA A 197 4.17 -4.95 -8.13
CA ALA A 197 3.51 -6.18 -8.55
C ALA A 197 3.09 -6.04 -10.02
N HIS A 198 3.74 -6.81 -10.89
CA HIS A 198 3.51 -6.79 -12.33
C HIS A 198 2.95 -8.12 -12.82
N SER A 199 2.05 -8.07 -13.80
CA SER A 199 1.53 -9.27 -14.47
C SER A 199 2.57 -9.85 -15.42
N THR A 200 2.64 -11.17 -15.48
CA THR A 200 3.59 -11.92 -16.33
C THR A 200 2.92 -13.07 -17.04
N ASP A 201 3.59 -13.62 -18.05
CA ASP A 201 3.22 -14.91 -18.64
C ASP A 201 3.71 -16.09 -17.78
N SER A 202 3.46 -17.31 -18.26
CA SER A 202 3.89 -18.55 -17.61
C SER A 202 5.40 -18.71 -17.52
N ASN A 203 6.16 -17.92 -18.27
CA ASN A 203 7.63 -17.91 -18.27
C ASN A 203 8.19 -16.73 -17.44
N PHE A 204 7.36 -16.09 -16.61
CA PHE A 204 7.75 -14.95 -15.76
C PHE A 204 8.29 -13.75 -16.55
N THR A 205 7.88 -13.61 -17.81
CA THR A 205 8.20 -12.43 -18.63
C THR A 205 7.09 -11.40 -18.48
N PRO A 206 7.39 -10.10 -18.30
CA PRO A 206 6.38 -9.05 -18.19
C PRO A 206 5.39 -9.10 -19.36
N ALA A 207 4.12 -9.35 -19.05
CA ALA A 207 3.08 -9.50 -20.06
C ALA A 207 1.72 -9.11 -19.49
N VAL A 208 0.90 -8.46 -20.31
CA VAL A 208 -0.48 -8.11 -20.00
C VAL A 208 -1.42 -8.94 -20.87
N ASN A 209 -2.61 -9.24 -20.37
CA ASN A 209 -3.62 -10.03 -21.11
C ASN A 209 -3.17 -11.45 -21.49
N THR A 210 -2.46 -12.11 -20.59
CA THR A 210 -1.99 -13.49 -20.78
C THR A 210 -3.19 -14.44 -20.93
N GLN A 211 -3.11 -15.33 -21.91
CA GLN A 211 -4.16 -16.31 -22.18
C GLN A 211 -4.12 -17.43 -21.13
N GLY A 212 -5.28 -17.87 -20.67
CA GLY A 212 -5.41 -18.99 -19.72
C GLY A 212 -6.22 -18.64 -18.48
N ASN A 213 -6.44 -19.66 -17.64
CA ASN A 213 -7.21 -19.54 -16.39
C ASN A 213 -6.34 -19.16 -15.18
N ILE A 214 -5.02 -19.13 -15.34
CA ILE A 214 -4.04 -18.84 -14.28
C ILE A 214 -3.42 -17.49 -14.55
N ALA A 215 -3.37 -16.64 -13.52
CA ALA A 215 -2.69 -15.35 -13.56
C ALA A 215 -1.33 -15.47 -12.86
N TYR A 216 -0.26 -15.13 -13.57
CA TYR A 216 1.08 -15.04 -13.01
C TYR A 216 1.38 -13.57 -12.67
N LYS A 217 1.90 -13.32 -11.48
CA LYS A 217 2.38 -12.00 -11.05
C LYS A 217 3.74 -12.15 -10.40
N ILE A 218 4.63 -11.23 -10.72
CA ILE A 218 5.91 -11.07 -10.02
C ILE A 218 5.77 -9.90 -9.05
N VAL A 219 6.26 -10.11 -7.82
CA VAL A 219 6.37 -9.06 -6.82
C VAL A 219 7.84 -8.76 -6.59
N GLU A 220 8.24 -7.53 -6.88
CA GLU A 220 9.60 -7.02 -6.68
C GLU A 220 9.63 -6.11 -5.45
N LEU A 221 10.59 -6.34 -4.57
CA LEU A 221 10.85 -5.53 -3.38
C LEU A 221 12.21 -4.85 -3.58
N ASN A 222 12.22 -3.52 -3.59
CA ASN A 222 13.45 -2.76 -3.77
C ASN A 222 13.82 -2.01 -2.49
N ASN A 223 15.10 -2.12 -2.12
CA ASN A 223 15.73 -1.44 -1.00
C ASN A 223 14.91 -1.58 0.29
N PHE A 224 14.65 -2.82 0.69
CA PHE A 224 14.15 -3.07 2.03
C PHE A 224 15.28 -2.99 3.05
N SER A 225 14.99 -2.34 4.17
CA SER A 225 15.89 -2.21 5.30
C SER A 225 15.12 -2.24 6.61
N ALA A 226 15.80 -2.58 7.70
CA ALA A 226 15.25 -2.52 9.04
C ALA A 226 16.20 -1.76 9.96
N TYR A 227 15.68 -1.23 11.06
CA TYR A 227 16.45 -0.60 12.12
C TYR A 227 15.86 -0.90 13.49
N TYR A 228 16.70 -0.71 14.52
CA TYR A 228 16.37 -0.91 15.93
C TYR A 228 16.98 0.22 16.76
N SER A 229 16.26 0.74 17.76
CA SER A 229 16.74 1.77 18.69
C SER A 229 16.07 1.65 20.06
N SER A 230 16.78 2.01 21.13
CA SER A 230 16.41 1.68 22.52
C SER A 230 16.00 2.87 23.43
N SER A 231 15.94 4.12 22.95
CA SER A 231 15.59 5.23 23.87
C SER A 231 15.13 6.56 23.27
N SER A 232 15.90 7.18 22.36
CA SER A 232 15.62 8.56 21.92
C SER A 232 14.44 8.67 20.95
N LEU A 233 14.30 7.71 20.03
CA LEU A 233 13.31 7.78 18.95
C LEU A 233 11.86 7.77 19.45
N ALA A 234 11.52 6.96 20.46
CA ALA A 234 10.15 6.81 20.96
C ALA A 234 9.56 8.10 21.58
N GLN A 235 10.41 9.01 22.04
CA GLN A 235 10.00 10.26 22.69
C GLN A 235 9.46 11.29 21.69
N PHE A 236 9.96 11.28 20.45
CA PHE A 236 9.55 12.23 19.40
C PHE A 236 8.08 12.07 19.02
N THR A 237 7.59 10.82 18.91
CA THR A 237 6.20 10.52 18.56
C THR A 237 5.22 11.04 19.61
N GLN A 238 5.60 11.01 20.90
CA GLN A 238 4.77 11.57 21.98
C GLN A 238 4.74 13.11 21.93
N SER A 239 5.90 13.75 21.73
CA SER A 239 5.99 15.21 21.61
C SER A 239 5.26 15.77 20.38
N ASP A 240 5.25 15.02 19.26
CA ASP A 240 4.51 15.38 18.05
C ASP A 240 3.00 15.33 18.30
N LYS A 241 2.49 14.34 19.06
CA LYS A 241 1.06 14.28 19.42
C LYS A 241 0.60 15.45 20.27
N GLU A 242 1.45 15.91 21.19
CA GLU A 242 1.15 17.06 22.05
C GLU A 242 1.11 18.36 21.24
N SER A 243 2.10 18.56 20.37
CA SER A 243 2.15 19.72 19.49
C SER A 243 1.08 19.69 18.37
N GLU A 244 0.62 18.51 17.93
CA GLU A 244 -0.50 18.38 16.99
C GLU A 244 -1.87 18.70 17.60
N LYS A 245 -2.08 18.46 18.91
CA LYS A 245 -3.29 18.91 19.60
C LYS A 245 -3.37 20.44 19.66
N GLU A 246 -2.23 21.11 19.68
CA GLU A 246 -2.13 22.58 19.68
C GLU A 246 -2.21 23.19 18.26
N CYS A 247 -1.73 22.48 17.22
CA CYS A 247 -1.59 23.00 15.85
C CYS A 247 -2.72 22.66 14.87
N GLN A 248 -3.89 22.14 15.31
CA GLN A 248 -5.03 21.80 14.43
C GLN A 248 -5.56 22.96 13.56
N ILE A 249 -5.03 24.18 13.71
CA ILE A 249 -5.48 25.39 13.05
C ILE A 249 -4.75 25.67 11.71
N VAL A 250 -3.58 25.07 11.39
CA VAL A 250 -2.71 25.62 10.29
C VAL A 250 -2.02 24.59 9.37
N ARG A 251 -2.57 23.41 9.06
CA ARG A 251 -1.95 22.52 8.03
C ARG A 251 -2.75 22.48 6.72
N ASN A 252 -2.14 22.99 5.64
CA ASN A 252 -2.57 22.76 4.27
C ASN A 252 -2.53 21.26 3.93
N LYS A 253 -3.44 20.80 3.05
CA LYS A 253 -3.61 19.38 2.68
C LYS A 253 -2.35 18.68 2.16
N GLU A 254 -1.34 19.44 1.71
CA GLU A 254 -0.07 18.92 1.19
C GLU A 254 1.01 18.67 2.27
N ASN A 255 0.89 19.26 3.47
CA ASN A 255 1.90 19.18 4.54
C ASN A 255 1.38 18.45 5.79
N GLN A 256 1.00 17.18 5.63
CA GLN A 256 0.57 16.31 6.74
C GLN A 256 1.69 15.40 7.30
N LYS A 257 2.91 15.46 6.74
CA LYS A 257 4.05 14.68 7.24
C LYS A 257 4.42 15.17 8.65
N THR A 258 4.32 14.28 9.65
CA THR A 258 4.70 14.57 11.05
C THR A 258 6.24 14.60 11.20
N LYS A 259 6.81 15.12 12.29
CA LYS A 259 8.29 15.13 12.44
C LYS A 259 8.83 13.71 12.51
N ALA A 260 8.06 12.77 13.03
CA ALA A 260 8.34 11.35 12.88
C ALA A 260 8.60 10.97 11.41
N HIS A 261 7.78 11.43 10.45
CA HIS A 261 7.99 11.15 9.00
C HIS A 261 9.30 11.71 8.47
N LEU A 262 9.72 12.89 8.94
CA LEU A 262 10.94 13.56 8.49
C LEU A 262 12.20 12.91 9.07
N LEU A 263 12.20 12.58 10.36
CA LEU A 263 13.30 11.86 11.02
C LEU A 263 13.50 10.46 10.40
N MET A 264 12.44 9.88 9.86
CA MET A 264 12.47 8.55 9.25
C MET A 264 13.21 8.55 7.90
N ILE A 265 13.12 9.64 7.12
CA ILE A 265 13.93 9.86 5.92
C ILE A 265 15.42 10.03 6.28
N GLU A 266 15.69 10.72 7.39
CA GLU A 266 17.05 10.99 7.88
C GLU A 266 17.76 9.71 8.35
N LEU A 267 17.09 8.83 9.10
CA LEU A 267 17.65 7.55 9.56
C LEU A 267 18.01 6.60 8.42
N ILE A 268 17.22 6.58 7.34
CA ILE A 268 17.53 5.79 6.14
C ILE A 268 18.73 6.37 5.40
N SER A 269 18.87 7.71 5.42
CA SER A 269 19.98 8.43 4.79
C SER A 269 21.28 8.34 5.58
N GLN A 270 21.22 8.03 6.87
CA GLN A 270 22.38 7.92 7.78
C GLN A 270 23.28 6.70 7.52
N GLN A 271 22.98 5.85 6.53
CA GLN A 271 23.91 4.81 6.10
C GLN A 271 24.95 5.34 5.09
N ILE A 272 25.92 6.14 5.58
CA ILE A 272 27.21 6.36 4.88
C ILE A 272 28.43 6.26 5.83
N ASP A 273 28.32 6.53 7.15
CA ASP A 273 29.53 6.76 7.97
C ASP A 273 29.98 5.64 8.93
N GLY A 274 29.51 4.40 8.76
CA GLY A 274 30.11 3.21 9.42
C GLY A 274 30.07 3.15 10.96
N ASN A 275 29.56 4.18 11.64
CA ASN A 275 29.58 4.34 13.10
C ASN A 275 28.21 4.16 13.78
N SER A 276 27.14 3.88 13.03
CA SER A 276 25.81 3.67 13.61
C SER A 276 25.61 2.22 14.07
N GLU A 277 25.16 2.00 15.30
CA GLU A 277 24.72 0.69 15.84
C GLU A 277 23.47 0.10 15.12
N ASN A 278 22.96 0.77 14.09
CA ASN A 278 21.82 0.33 13.31
C ASN A 278 22.21 -0.84 12.38
N ILE A 279 21.72 -2.04 12.68
CA ILE A 279 21.83 -3.19 11.77
C ILE A 279 20.86 -2.98 10.61
N MET A 280 21.36 -2.43 9.50
CA MET A 280 20.61 -2.38 8.24
C MET A 280 20.93 -3.61 7.38
N TYR A 281 19.91 -4.41 7.10
CA TYR A 281 20.01 -5.49 6.11
C TYR A 281 20.14 -4.89 4.70
N ASN A 282 21.29 -5.08 4.05
CA ASN A 282 21.55 -4.58 2.70
C ASN A 282 21.19 -5.65 1.66
N GLN A 283 20.14 -5.39 0.88
CA GLN A 283 19.65 -6.33 -0.14
C GLN A 283 20.47 -6.37 -1.44
N LYS A 284 21.47 -5.49 -1.63
CA LYS A 284 22.18 -5.36 -2.92
C LYS A 284 22.77 -6.69 -3.42
N GLU A 285 23.36 -7.49 -2.53
CA GLU A 285 23.96 -8.79 -2.90
C GLU A 285 22.90 -9.83 -3.30
N LYS A 286 21.83 -9.94 -2.51
CA LYS A 286 20.75 -10.90 -2.78
C LYS A 286 19.97 -10.53 -4.05
N ASN A 287 19.81 -9.24 -4.31
CA ASN A 287 19.21 -8.75 -5.55
C ASN A 287 20.09 -9.06 -6.77
N LYS A 288 21.42 -9.06 -6.63
CA LYS A 288 22.34 -9.50 -7.69
C LYS A 288 22.17 -10.99 -8.01
N GLU A 289 22.12 -11.83 -6.97
CA GLU A 289 21.94 -13.28 -7.13
C GLU A 289 20.57 -13.64 -7.76
N ILE A 290 19.50 -12.94 -7.36
CA ILE A 290 18.16 -13.13 -7.94
C ILE A 290 18.13 -12.66 -9.40
N LYS A 291 18.80 -11.55 -9.74
CA LYS A 291 18.92 -11.06 -11.13
C LYS A 291 19.67 -12.03 -12.03
N GLU A 292 20.68 -12.73 -11.50
CA GLU A 292 21.40 -13.78 -12.22
C GLU A 292 20.52 -15.03 -12.44
N LYS A 293 19.63 -15.36 -11.49
CA LYS A 293 18.70 -16.50 -11.59
C LYS A 293 17.45 -16.21 -12.45
N PHE A 294 17.04 -14.95 -12.56
CA PHE A 294 15.85 -14.52 -13.30
C PHE A 294 16.16 -13.31 -14.21
N PRO A 295 16.86 -13.53 -15.34
CA PRO A 295 17.30 -12.46 -16.23
C PRO A 295 16.15 -11.67 -16.88
N ALA A 296 14.91 -12.20 -16.87
CA ALA A 296 13.73 -11.57 -17.44
C ALA A 296 13.18 -10.35 -16.64
N LEU A 297 13.71 -10.07 -15.44
CA LEU A 297 13.31 -8.93 -14.60
C LEU A 297 13.85 -7.58 -15.09
N GLN A 298 14.46 -7.52 -16.29
CA GLN A 298 14.88 -6.26 -16.90
C GLN A 298 13.68 -5.49 -17.45
N VAL A 299 12.90 -4.87 -16.57
CA VAL A 299 12.06 -3.74 -16.96
C VAL A 299 13.00 -2.55 -17.17
N LYS A 300 13.10 -2.06 -18.41
CA LYS A 300 13.78 -0.80 -18.73
C LYS A 300 13.15 0.33 -17.91
N SER A 301 13.77 0.69 -16.79
CA SER A 301 13.64 2.04 -16.25
C SER A 301 14.13 2.99 -17.35
N GLY A 302 13.27 3.89 -17.81
CA GLY A 302 13.66 4.89 -18.80
C GLY A 302 14.92 5.61 -18.33
N ASN A 303 15.96 5.56 -19.15
CA ASN A 303 17.14 6.40 -19.01
C ASN A 303 16.70 7.86 -19.17
N ASN A 304 16.56 8.58 -18.06
CA ASN A 304 16.96 9.98 -18.06
C ASN A 304 18.43 9.98 -17.66
N GLU A 305 19.29 9.72 -18.64
CA GLU A 305 20.67 10.19 -18.57
C GLU A 305 20.58 11.71 -18.68
N GLU A 306 20.79 12.39 -17.55
CA GLU A 306 21.27 13.77 -17.56
C GLU A 306 22.61 13.77 -18.31
N GLN A 307 22.57 14.11 -19.60
CA GLN A 307 23.74 14.64 -20.29
C GLN A 307 24.06 15.98 -19.66
N GLY A 308 24.89 15.95 -18.62
CA GLY A 308 25.63 17.09 -18.15
C GLY A 308 26.72 17.43 -19.16
N ASP A 309 26.36 18.21 -20.19
CA ASP A 309 27.32 18.97 -20.98
C ASP A 309 27.97 20.01 -20.06
N ASN A 310 29.12 19.65 -19.49
CA ASN A 310 30.09 20.57 -18.92
C ASN A 310 31.48 20.03 -19.21
N ASN A 311 32.02 20.38 -20.38
CA ASN A 311 33.44 20.62 -20.47
C ASN A 311 33.69 21.87 -21.31
N PHE A 312 33.93 22.94 -20.55
CA PHE A 312 34.44 24.22 -20.98
C PHE A 312 35.75 24.06 -21.75
N ALA A 313 35.84 24.85 -22.81
CA ALA A 313 37.05 25.11 -23.55
C ALA A 313 38.19 25.58 -22.63
N HIS A 314 39.34 24.91 -22.73
CA HIS A 314 40.63 25.51 -22.43
C HIS A 314 41.45 25.51 -23.72
N GLN A 315 41.42 26.66 -24.37
CA GLN A 315 42.34 27.04 -25.42
C GLN A 315 42.92 28.41 -25.04
N LYS A 316 44.23 28.42 -24.75
CA LYS A 316 45.24 29.51 -24.78
C LYS A 316 46.36 29.09 -23.81
N VAL A 317 47.66 29.23 -24.03
CA VAL A 317 48.56 29.83 -25.05
C VAL A 317 49.95 29.31 -24.58
N GLU A 318 50.77 28.72 -25.47
CA GLU A 318 52.05 29.32 -25.95
C GLU A 318 53.06 29.57 -24.80
N GLU A 319 54.29 29.04 -24.74
CA GLU A 319 55.41 29.23 -25.65
C GLU A 319 56.59 28.31 -25.24
N LYS A 320 57.41 27.95 -26.26
CA LYS A 320 58.81 27.48 -26.25
C LYS A 320 59.15 26.06 -25.77
#